data_AF-A0A2E3XTM1-F1
#
_entry.id   AF-A0A2E3XTM1-F1
#
_cell.length_a   1.000
_cell.length_b   1.000
_cell.length_c   1.000
_cell.angle_alpha   90.00
_cell.angle_beta   90.00
_cell.angle_gamma   90.00
#
_symmetry.space_group_name_H-M   'P 1'
#
loop_
_entity.id
_entity.type
_entity.pdbx_description
1 polymer ?
#
loop_
_entity_poly.entity_id
_entity_poly.type
_entity_poly.pdbx_seq_one_letter_code
_entity_poly.pdbx_strand_id
1 'polypeptide(L)'
;MTKVILAAIASLTLSNTYAFNEVKIDYLRGSLNSTDEQSEMSYLDYNELSIDRSPMNLYSQDSSLQTSFKQGLLKVHHNDLKLDYDFGQDSFLSGIQNIQTQEMHLHYKEGERLLFQTQGIELQHTGGSQQLPELSLQCRDNSKNLVSDIAHICLKLAELSIPELNFDDLSAMSMAKVLNQKMSSIDSIENLKLYIFDGSFQMQFKVKYLFNWTVKSNGTIKFDEDKKLISIYLQKAKVGIISLKGKILDQIRDANLESVRVEGSMIYIQL
;
A
#
# COMPACT_ATOMS: atom_id res chain seq x y z
N MET A 1 4.28 -5.89 -6.62
CA MET A 1 4.66 -4.57 -6.08
C MET A 1 4.12 -4.16 -4.74
N THR A 2 2.90 -4.36 -4.27
CA THR A 2 2.74 -4.30 -2.81
C THR A 2 3.70 -5.33 -2.20
N LYS A 3 3.96 -6.47 -2.87
CA LYS A 3 5.08 -7.38 -2.57
C LYS A 3 6.53 -6.98 -2.94
N VAL A 4 6.77 -5.94 -3.75
CA VAL A 4 8.12 -5.53 -4.28
C VAL A 4 8.53 -4.14 -3.79
N ILE A 5 7.55 -3.27 -3.67
CA ILE A 5 7.53 -2.05 -2.89
C ILE A 5 7.43 -2.39 -1.41
N LEU A 6 6.61 -3.36 -0.95
CA LEU A 6 6.91 -4.01 0.34
C LEU A 6 8.14 -4.89 0.24
N ALA A 7 8.74 -5.32 -0.87
CA ALA A 7 10.07 -5.97 -0.75
C ALA A 7 11.15 -4.98 -0.41
N ALA A 8 11.13 -3.83 -1.07
CA ALA A 8 12.04 -2.72 -0.86
C ALA A 8 11.72 -2.08 0.49
N ILE A 9 10.47 -1.75 0.78
CA ILE A 9 10.07 -1.28 2.10
C ILE A 9 10.27 -2.36 3.15
N ALA A 10 10.01 -3.65 2.92
CA ALA A 10 10.27 -4.73 3.88
C ALA A 10 11.75 -5.08 4.03
N SER A 11 12.57 -4.97 2.99
CA SER A 11 14.02 -5.08 3.17
C SER A 11 14.54 -3.93 4.03
N LEU A 12 13.91 -2.76 3.91
CA LEU A 12 14.21 -1.56 4.69
C LEU A 12 13.50 -1.50 6.05
N THR A 13 12.40 -2.23 6.27
CA THR A 13 11.64 -2.28 7.55
C THR A 13 11.90 -3.53 8.37
N LEU A 14 12.28 -4.66 7.76
CA LEU A 14 12.36 -5.97 8.43
C LEU A 14 13.77 -6.45 8.73
N SER A 15 14.79 -5.86 8.11
CA SER A 15 16.00 -5.68 8.89
C SER A 15 15.68 -4.55 9.86
N ASN A 16 15.06 -4.89 11.00
CA ASN A 16 15.03 -4.12 12.24
C ASN A 16 15.47 -2.68 11.97
N THR A 17 14.55 -1.74 11.69
CA THR A 17 14.81 -0.34 11.24
C THR A 17 15.94 0.39 11.99
N TYR A 18 16.36 -0.11 13.16
CA TYR A 18 17.69 0.04 13.77
C TYR A 18 18.90 -0.08 12.81
N ALA A 19 18.72 -0.54 11.58
CA ALA A 19 19.78 -0.85 10.64
C ALA A 19 20.12 0.26 9.64
N PHE A 20 19.29 1.29 9.39
CA PHE A 20 19.60 2.27 8.34
C PHE A 20 19.26 3.70 8.77
N ASN A 21 20.22 4.60 8.57
CA ASN A 21 20.02 6.03 8.82
C ASN A 21 19.16 6.65 7.71
N GLU A 22 19.44 6.25 6.47
CA GLU A 22 18.81 6.81 5.28
C GLU A 22 18.76 5.78 4.17
N VAL A 23 17.65 5.79 3.43
CA VAL A 23 17.47 4.99 2.23
C VAL A 23 16.87 5.86 1.16
N LYS A 24 17.51 5.87 -0.01
CA LYS A 24 17.06 6.60 -1.18
C LYS A 24 17.07 5.66 -2.38
N ILE A 25 15.92 5.53 -3.01
CA ILE A 25 15.73 4.82 -4.27
C ILE A 25 15.09 5.83 -5.23
N ASP A 26 15.83 6.21 -6.26
CA ASP A 26 15.31 7.09 -7.30
C ASP A 26 15.07 6.27 -8.57
N TYR A 27 13.88 6.47 -9.15
CA TYR A 27 13.51 5.94 -10.46
C TYR A 27 13.64 4.40 -10.54
N LEU A 28 12.90 3.68 -9.70
CA LEU A 28 12.73 2.24 -9.86
C LEU A 28 11.64 1.94 -10.88
N ARG A 29 11.96 1.14 -11.90
CA ARG A 29 11.02 0.62 -12.89
C ARG A 29 11.10 -0.90 -12.93
N GLY A 30 9.96 -1.56 -13.06
CA GLY A 30 9.95 -3.01 -13.17
C GLY A 30 8.56 -3.59 -13.33
N SER A 31 8.52 -4.87 -13.66
CA SER A 31 7.30 -5.67 -13.71
C SER A 31 7.56 -6.99 -13.01
N LEU A 32 6.61 -7.45 -12.21
CA LEU A 32 6.66 -8.76 -11.57
C LEU A 32 5.46 -9.56 -12.06
N ASN A 33 5.71 -10.64 -12.78
CA ASN A 33 4.69 -11.61 -13.18
C ASN A 33 4.79 -12.84 -12.26
N SER A 34 3.65 -13.35 -11.81
CA SER A 34 3.53 -14.55 -10.96
C SER A 34 2.90 -15.75 -11.71
N THR A 35 3.00 -15.77 -13.03
CA THR A 35 2.37 -16.75 -13.91
C THR A 35 3.36 -17.83 -14.36
N ASP A 36 3.45 -18.90 -13.57
CA ASP A 36 3.76 -20.30 -13.93
C ASP A 36 5.03 -20.94 -13.31
N GLU A 37 4.94 -22.24 -13.01
CA GLU A 37 5.67 -22.94 -11.93
C GLU A 37 7.20 -23.09 -12.08
N GLN A 38 7.79 -22.74 -13.23
CA GLN A 38 9.10 -23.27 -13.61
C GLN A 38 10.33 -22.37 -13.47
N SER A 39 10.22 -21.03 -13.43
CA SER A 39 11.27 -20.12 -12.89
C SER A 39 10.98 -18.68 -13.30
N GLU A 40 10.19 -17.95 -12.52
CA GLU A 40 9.95 -16.53 -12.78
C GLU A 40 11.02 -15.68 -12.08
N MET A 41 12.15 -15.52 -12.77
CA MET A 41 13.06 -14.42 -12.49
C MET A 41 12.47 -13.15 -13.08
N SER A 42 12.19 -12.16 -12.24
CA SER A 42 11.83 -10.81 -12.64
C SER A 42 12.99 -9.87 -12.35
N TYR A 43 13.18 -8.86 -13.20
CA TYR A 43 14.23 -7.86 -13.06
C TYR A 43 13.62 -6.52 -12.62
N LEU A 44 14.33 -5.83 -11.73
CA LEU A 44 13.99 -4.47 -11.32
C LEU A 44 15.14 -3.56 -11.71
N ASP A 45 14.87 -2.60 -12.58
CA ASP A 45 15.85 -1.62 -13.03
C ASP A 45 15.73 -0.36 -12.18
N TYR A 46 16.87 0.19 -11.74
CA TYR A 46 16.92 1.45 -10.99
C TYR A 46 18.07 2.34 -11.45
N ASN A 47 17.87 3.65 -11.36
CA ASN A 47 18.93 4.62 -11.64
C ASN A 47 19.86 4.79 -10.44
N GLU A 48 19.31 4.92 -9.23
CA GLU A 48 20.09 5.12 -8.01
C GLU A 48 19.50 4.34 -6.84
N LEU A 49 20.36 3.59 -6.17
CA LEU A 49 20.11 2.98 -4.87
C LEU A 49 21.20 3.44 -3.90
N SER A 50 20.79 4.15 -2.85
CA SER A 50 21.64 4.56 -1.75
C SER A 50 21.06 4.06 -0.43
N ILE A 51 21.87 3.34 0.32
CA ILE A 51 21.56 2.85 1.67
C ILE A 51 22.72 3.28 2.57
N ASP A 52 22.44 4.17 3.52
CA ASP A 52 23.40 4.62 4.54
C ASP A 52 23.13 3.89 5.85
N ARG A 53 24.13 3.14 6.31
CA ARG A 53 24.20 2.53 7.63
C ARG A 53 25.60 2.70 8.16
N SER A 54 25.81 3.08 9.42
CA SER A 54 27.16 2.93 9.99
C SER A 54 27.44 1.46 10.36
N PRO A 55 28.55 0.83 9.93
CA PRO A 55 29.66 1.36 9.12
C PRO A 55 29.57 1.04 7.60
N MET A 56 28.42 0.56 7.11
CA MET A 56 28.17 0.15 5.73
C MET A 56 27.39 1.19 4.89
N ASN A 57 28.06 1.78 3.91
CA ASN A 57 27.38 2.55 2.86
C ASN A 57 27.27 1.71 1.59
N LEU A 58 26.05 1.47 1.12
CA LEU A 58 25.80 0.85 -0.17
C LEU A 58 25.34 1.93 -1.15
N TYR A 59 26.05 2.00 -2.27
CA TYR A 59 25.70 2.88 -3.38
C TYR A 59 25.79 2.09 -4.67
N SER A 60 24.74 2.16 -5.48
CA SER A 60 24.67 1.50 -6.76
C SER A 60 23.92 2.39 -7.76
N GLN A 61 24.44 2.45 -8.98
CA GLN A 61 23.84 3.13 -10.12
C GLN A 61 23.57 2.14 -11.24
N ASP A 62 22.56 2.43 -12.06
CA ASP A 62 22.27 1.76 -13.34
C ASP A 62 22.35 0.23 -13.27
N SER A 63 21.68 -0.34 -12.27
CA SER A 63 21.79 -1.76 -11.94
C SER A 63 20.41 -2.43 -11.96
N SER A 64 20.42 -3.76 -12.07
CA SER A 64 19.21 -4.57 -11.96
C SER A 64 19.26 -5.49 -10.74
N LEU A 65 18.12 -5.62 -10.06
CA LEU A 65 17.93 -6.63 -9.02
C LEU A 65 17.22 -7.83 -9.62
N GLN A 66 17.74 -9.04 -9.38
CA GLN A 66 17.02 -10.27 -9.69
C GLN A 66 16.07 -10.59 -8.54
N THR A 67 14.81 -10.80 -8.88
CA THR A 67 13.76 -11.14 -7.91
C THR A 67 13.04 -12.40 -8.34
N SER A 68 12.61 -13.20 -7.37
CA SER A 68 11.69 -14.32 -7.61
C SER A 68 10.61 -14.29 -6.54
N PHE A 69 9.36 -14.56 -6.94
CA PHE A 69 8.23 -14.59 -6.03
C PHE A 69 7.51 -15.92 -6.19
N LYS A 70 7.49 -16.76 -5.14
CA LYS A 70 6.87 -18.08 -5.19
C LYS A 70 6.17 -18.39 -3.87
N GLN A 71 4.88 -18.71 -3.94
CA GLN A 71 4.08 -19.18 -2.79
C GLN A 71 4.07 -18.24 -1.57
N GLY A 72 4.07 -16.92 -1.79
CA GLY A 72 4.16 -15.97 -0.68
C GLY A 72 5.60 -15.67 -0.24
N LEU A 73 6.60 -16.36 -0.76
CA LEU A 73 8.01 -16.07 -0.50
C LEU A 73 8.61 -15.23 -1.63
N LEU A 74 9.10 -14.05 -1.28
CA LEU A 74 9.92 -13.24 -2.16
C LEU A 74 11.40 -13.49 -1.88
N LYS A 75 12.18 -13.68 -2.94
CA LYS A 75 13.64 -13.67 -2.87
C LYS A 75 14.19 -12.55 -3.75
N VAL A 76 15.08 -11.74 -3.19
CA VAL A 76 15.84 -10.71 -3.91
C VAL A 76 17.31 -11.11 -3.87
N HIS A 77 17.92 -11.18 -5.04
CA HIS A 77 19.32 -11.54 -5.22
C HIS A 77 20.02 -10.42 -6.00
N HIS A 78 21.07 -9.85 -5.41
CA HIS A 78 21.95 -8.91 -6.08
C HIS A 78 23.37 -9.03 -5.53
N ASN A 79 24.29 -9.58 -6.35
CA ASN A 79 25.66 -9.90 -5.94
C ASN A 79 25.66 -10.74 -4.64
N ASP A 80 26.16 -10.17 -3.54
CA ASP A 80 26.23 -10.81 -2.22
C ASP A 80 24.98 -10.56 -1.35
N LEU A 81 24.05 -9.72 -1.79
CA LEU A 81 22.80 -9.45 -1.09
C LEU A 81 21.78 -10.54 -1.43
N LYS A 82 21.36 -11.29 -0.42
CA LYS A 82 20.23 -12.21 -0.47
C LYS A 82 19.19 -11.78 0.57
N LEU A 83 17.97 -11.57 0.11
CA LEU A 83 16.86 -11.25 0.98
C LEU A 83 15.69 -12.18 0.67
N ASP A 84 15.27 -12.94 1.67
CA ASP A 84 14.12 -13.81 1.59
C ASP A 84 13.04 -13.26 2.53
N TYR A 85 11.82 -13.03 2.03
CA TYR A 85 10.69 -12.55 2.83
C TYR A 85 9.42 -13.35 2.57
N ASP A 86 8.86 -13.94 3.63
CA ASP A 86 7.61 -14.68 3.59
C ASP A 86 6.45 -13.77 4.02
N PHE A 87 5.55 -13.50 3.08
CA PHE A 87 4.35 -12.70 3.32
C PHE A 87 3.29 -13.47 4.13
N GLY A 88 3.44 -14.77 4.36
CA GLY A 88 2.40 -15.61 4.91
C GLY A 88 1.28 -15.89 3.90
N GLN A 89 0.60 -17.03 4.05
CA GLN A 89 -0.47 -17.44 3.13
C GLN A 89 -1.71 -16.53 3.26
N ASP A 90 -1.96 -16.01 4.46
CA ASP A 90 -3.17 -15.25 4.78
C ASP A 90 -3.03 -13.73 4.59
N SER A 91 -1.88 -13.24 4.09
CA SER A 91 -1.71 -11.80 3.88
C SER A 91 -2.49 -11.32 2.66
N PHE A 92 -3.09 -10.14 2.72
CA PHE A 92 -3.76 -9.48 1.57
C PHE A 92 -2.89 -9.50 0.30
N LEU A 93 -1.58 -9.42 0.51
CA LEU A 93 -0.61 -9.37 -0.56
C LEU A 93 -0.62 -10.65 -1.39
N SER A 94 -0.88 -11.81 -0.76
CA SER A 94 -0.82 -13.14 -1.39
C SER A 94 -1.66 -13.23 -2.68
N GLY A 95 -2.84 -12.58 -2.72
CA GLY A 95 -3.76 -12.57 -3.86
C GLY A 95 -3.37 -11.70 -5.07
N ILE A 96 -2.30 -10.91 -4.98
CA ILE A 96 -1.80 -10.09 -6.10
C ILE A 96 -0.92 -10.95 -7.02
N GLN A 97 -1.28 -11.00 -8.31
CA GLN A 97 -0.67 -11.83 -9.37
C GLN A 97 0.40 -11.10 -10.20
N ASN A 98 0.14 -9.85 -10.60
CA ASN A 98 1.09 -9.06 -11.38
C ASN A 98 1.06 -7.63 -10.86
N ILE A 99 2.22 -6.99 -10.78
CA ILE A 99 2.25 -5.54 -10.64
C ILE A 99 3.35 -4.92 -11.49
N GLN A 100 2.98 -3.83 -12.16
CA GLN A 100 3.89 -3.00 -12.96
C GLN A 100 3.90 -1.58 -12.41
N THR A 101 5.04 -0.90 -12.49
CA THR A 101 5.18 0.54 -12.21
C THR A 101 6.01 1.16 -13.31
N GLN A 102 5.70 2.40 -13.66
CA GLN A 102 6.52 3.17 -14.60
C GLN A 102 7.69 3.82 -13.87
N GLU A 103 7.41 4.39 -12.70
CA GLU A 103 8.37 5.13 -11.90
C GLU A 103 8.04 4.99 -10.42
N MET A 104 9.07 4.92 -9.59
CA MET A 104 8.93 4.89 -8.14
C MET A 104 10.12 5.60 -7.49
N HIS A 105 9.82 6.43 -6.51
CA HIS A 105 10.76 7.12 -5.64
C HIS A 105 10.46 6.75 -4.19
N LEU A 106 11.49 6.38 -3.46
CA LEU A 106 11.42 6.10 -2.04
C LEU A 106 12.54 6.86 -1.34
N HIS A 107 12.18 7.70 -0.38
CA HIS A 107 13.12 8.35 0.52
C HIS A 107 12.68 8.10 1.96
N TYR A 108 13.43 7.26 2.66
CA TYR A 108 13.31 7.08 4.09
C TYR A 108 14.50 7.71 4.78
N LYS A 109 14.25 8.46 5.86
CA LYS A 109 15.29 8.97 6.74
C LYS A 109 14.83 8.82 8.18
N GLU A 110 15.64 8.11 8.97
CA GLU A 110 15.34 7.77 10.35
C GLU A 110 15.04 9.04 11.16
N GLY A 111 13.96 8.99 11.95
CA GLY A 111 13.53 10.10 12.81
C GLY A 111 13.05 11.36 12.07
N GLU A 112 12.94 11.34 10.75
CA GLU A 112 12.51 12.50 9.97
C GLU A 112 11.25 12.19 9.15
N ARG A 113 11.39 11.37 8.10
CA ARG A 113 10.33 11.20 7.11
C ARG A 113 10.46 9.92 6.30
N LEU A 114 9.31 9.44 5.87
CA LEU A 114 9.14 8.55 4.73
C LEU A 114 8.46 9.34 3.63
N LEU A 115 9.02 9.35 2.43
CA LEU A 115 8.38 9.80 1.22
C LEU A 115 8.38 8.64 0.24
N PHE A 116 7.21 8.30 -0.26
CA PHE A 116 7.03 7.28 -1.25
C PHE A 116 6.14 7.84 -2.35
N GLN A 117 6.63 7.83 -3.58
CA GLN A 117 5.93 8.33 -4.75
C GLN A 117 6.06 7.34 -5.88
N THR A 118 5.02 7.15 -6.66
CA THR A 118 5.04 6.19 -7.75
C THR A 118 4.01 6.57 -8.81
N GLN A 119 4.32 6.23 -10.05
CA GLN A 119 3.51 6.53 -11.22
C GLN A 119 3.23 5.25 -12.02
N GLY A 120 2.00 5.16 -12.53
CA GLY A 120 1.55 4.11 -13.41
C GLY A 120 1.61 2.72 -12.76
N ILE A 121 1.12 2.59 -11.52
CA ILE A 121 0.96 1.27 -10.92
C ILE A 121 -0.21 0.56 -11.61
N GLU A 122 0.02 -0.66 -12.08
CA GLU A 122 -1.04 -1.57 -12.50
C GLU A 122 -1.03 -2.82 -11.63
N LEU A 123 -2.06 -3.00 -10.80
CA LEU A 123 -2.24 -4.15 -9.90
C LEU A 123 -3.17 -5.18 -10.55
N GLN A 124 -2.67 -6.37 -10.85
CA GLN A 124 -3.50 -7.50 -11.24
C GLN A 124 -3.73 -8.43 -10.05
N HIS A 125 -4.99 -8.71 -9.75
CA HIS A 125 -5.41 -9.68 -8.75
C HIS A 125 -6.39 -10.69 -9.37
N THR A 126 -6.72 -11.75 -8.65
CA THR A 126 -7.65 -12.81 -9.12
C THR A 126 -8.98 -12.27 -9.65
N GLY A 127 -9.46 -11.13 -9.13
CA GLY A 127 -10.71 -10.48 -9.54
C GLY A 127 -10.63 -9.37 -10.61
N GLY A 128 -9.46 -9.07 -11.22
CA GLY A 128 -9.33 -7.91 -12.12
C GLY A 128 -7.97 -7.19 -12.12
N SER A 129 -7.87 -6.13 -12.92
CA SER A 129 -6.74 -5.19 -12.94
C SER A 129 -7.17 -3.82 -12.42
N GLN A 130 -6.33 -3.20 -11.61
CA GLN A 130 -6.53 -1.85 -11.07
C GLN A 130 -5.36 -0.96 -11.46
N GLN A 131 -5.66 0.21 -11.99
CA GLN A 131 -4.64 1.19 -12.36
C GLN A 131 -4.65 2.35 -11.36
N LEU A 132 -3.49 2.62 -10.78
CA LEU A 132 -3.20 3.78 -9.95
C LEU A 132 -2.16 4.64 -10.70
N PRO A 133 -2.61 5.66 -11.45
CA PRO A 133 -1.73 6.53 -12.22
C PRO A 133 -0.67 7.21 -11.37
N GLU A 134 -1.03 7.56 -10.13
CA GLU A 134 -0.11 8.16 -9.17
C GLU A 134 -0.51 7.77 -7.75
N LEU A 135 0.49 7.52 -6.91
CA LEU A 135 0.35 7.31 -5.48
C LEU A 135 1.46 8.05 -4.76
N SER A 136 1.10 8.91 -3.82
CA SER A 136 2.02 9.68 -2.99
C SER A 136 1.70 9.43 -1.52
N LEU A 137 2.67 8.92 -0.78
CA LEU A 137 2.60 8.69 0.66
C LEU A 137 3.74 9.46 1.32
N GLN A 138 3.40 10.32 2.26
CA GLN A 138 4.35 10.99 3.13
C GLN A 138 4.04 10.63 4.57
N CYS A 139 5.00 10.05 5.29
CA CYS A 139 4.93 9.86 6.73
C CYS A 139 6.01 10.68 7.42
N ARG A 140 5.73 11.17 8.63
CA ARG A 140 6.69 11.90 9.46
C ARG A 140 6.50 11.51 10.91
N ASP A 141 7.58 11.54 11.67
CA ASP A 141 7.50 11.54 13.12
C ASP A 141 8.25 12.75 13.66
N ASN A 142 7.57 13.57 14.45
CA ASN A 142 8.19 14.71 15.11
C ASN A 142 8.72 14.32 16.50
N SER A 143 8.54 13.07 16.92
CA SER A 143 9.06 12.56 18.18
C SER A 143 10.58 12.40 18.08
N LYS A 144 11.28 12.76 19.16
CA LYS A 144 12.73 12.52 19.28
C LYS A 144 13.05 11.06 19.62
N ASN A 145 12.03 10.21 19.70
CA ASN A 145 12.21 8.82 20.05
C ASN A 145 12.63 8.07 18.78
N LEU A 146 13.62 7.19 18.89
CA LEU A 146 13.85 6.18 17.86
C LEU A 146 12.60 5.31 17.81
N VAL A 147 11.73 5.56 16.83
CA VAL A 147 10.59 4.71 16.53
C VAL A 147 11.06 3.64 15.56
N SER A 148 10.86 2.38 15.93
CA SER A 148 11.40 1.22 15.24
C SER A 148 10.51 0.67 14.13
N ASP A 149 9.36 1.26 13.82
CA ASP A 149 8.48 0.72 12.79
C ASP A 149 7.90 1.83 11.90
N ILE A 150 8.08 1.69 10.58
CA ILE A 150 7.49 2.59 9.58
C ILE A 150 5.97 2.63 9.70
N ALA A 151 5.31 1.51 10.02
CA ALA A 151 3.88 1.51 10.29
C ALA A 151 3.54 2.47 11.43
N HIS A 152 4.35 2.49 12.49
CA HIS A 152 4.17 3.42 13.60
C HIS A 152 4.40 4.89 13.17
N ILE A 153 5.44 5.16 12.38
CA ILE A 153 5.70 6.51 11.82
C ILE A 153 4.49 7.00 11.03
N CYS A 154 3.94 6.16 10.15
CA CYS A 154 2.77 6.52 9.34
C CYS A 154 1.48 6.67 10.16
N LEU A 155 1.37 6.04 11.34
CA LEU A 155 0.25 6.28 12.24
C LEU A 155 0.40 7.55 13.07
N LYS A 156 1.60 8.11 13.20
CA LYS A 156 1.84 9.38 13.90
C LYS A 156 1.46 10.58 13.05
N LEU A 157 2.01 10.67 11.84
CA LEU A 157 1.62 11.68 10.88
C LEU A 157 1.80 11.10 9.48
N ALA A 158 0.71 10.93 8.74
CA ALA A 158 0.76 10.53 7.34
C ALA A 158 -0.18 11.33 6.46
N GLU A 159 0.23 11.55 5.23
CA GLU A 159 -0.56 12.07 4.14
C GLU A 159 -0.43 11.12 2.96
N LEU A 160 -1.55 10.56 2.54
CA LEU A 160 -1.69 9.71 1.37
C LEU A 160 -2.57 10.43 0.35
N SER A 161 -2.09 10.50 -0.89
CA SER A 161 -2.80 11.10 -2.02
C SER A 161 -2.78 10.16 -3.22
N ILE A 162 -3.96 9.87 -3.74
CA ILE A 162 -4.19 9.13 -4.99
C ILE A 162 -5.08 10.01 -5.87
N PRO A 163 -4.54 10.68 -6.90
CA PRO A 163 -5.29 11.60 -7.74
C PRO A 163 -6.44 10.94 -8.47
N GLU A 164 -6.26 9.71 -8.91
CA GLU A 164 -7.26 8.93 -9.61
C GLU A 164 -7.03 7.44 -9.34
N LEU A 165 -8.12 6.69 -9.19
CA LEU A 165 -8.14 5.24 -9.09
C LEU A 165 -9.19 4.76 -10.09
N ASN A 166 -8.68 4.09 -11.13
CA ASN A 166 -9.50 3.56 -12.21
C ASN A 166 -9.80 2.10 -11.92
N PHE A 167 -11.08 1.76 -11.98
CA PHE A 167 -11.55 0.40 -11.81
C PHE A 167 -11.79 -0.22 -13.17
N ASP A 168 -11.38 -1.49 -13.34
CA ASP A 168 -11.89 -2.27 -14.44
C ASP A 168 -13.38 -2.58 -14.24
N ASP A 169 -14.05 -3.06 -15.30
CA ASP A 169 -15.49 -3.34 -15.26
C ASP A 169 -15.88 -4.29 -14.12
N LEU A 170 -15.02 -5.28 -13.80
CA LEU A 170 -15.24 -6.24 -12.73
C LEU A 170 -15.18 -5.59 -11.34
N SER A 171 -14.18 -4.76 -11.09
CA SER A 171 -14.01 -4.01 -9.84
C SER A 171 -15.10 -2.95 -9.71
N ALA A 172 -15.45 -2.29 -10.80
CA ALA A 172 -16.49 -1.27 -10.87
C ALA A 172 -17.89 -1.85 -10.57
N MET A 173 -18.19 -3.06 -11.05
CA MET A 173 -19.42 -3.78 -10.70
C MET A 173 -19.51 -4.13 -9.22
N SER A 174 -18.38 -4.52 -8.62
CA SER A 174 -18.31 -4.81 -7.18
C SER A 174 -18.53 -3.54 -6.36
N MET A 175 -17.95 -2.42 -6.79
CA MET A 175 -18.17 -1.12 -6.15
C MET A 175 -19.59 -0.57 -6.37
N ALA A 176 -20.22 -0.79 -7.53
CA ALA A 176 -21.59 -0.34 -7.78
C ALA A 176 -22.61 -0.99 -6.83
N LYS A 177 -22.39 -2.25 -6.43
CA LYS A 177 -23.20 -2.94 -5.41
C LYS A 177 -23.20 -2.18 -4.07
N VAL A 178 -22.09 -1.52 -3.70
CA VAL A 178 -21.95 -0.73 -2.46
C VAL A 178 -22.96 0.40 -2.35
N LEU A 179 -23.26 1.05 -3.49
CA LEU A 179 -24.13 2.22 -3.50
C LEU A 179 -25.62 1.85 -3.50
N ASN A 180 -25.94 0.56 -3.62
CA ASN A 180 -27.30 0.01 -3.66
C ASN A 180 -28.17 0.67 -4.74
N GLN A 181 -27.59 0.86 -5.93
CA GLN A 181 -28.28 1.41 -7.10
C GLN A 181 -28.29 0.38 -8.23
N LYS A 182 -29.49 0.00 -8.69
CA LYS A 182 -29.70 -0.78 -9.91
C LYS A 182 -29.44 0.12 -11.13
N MET A 183 -28.18 0.40 -11.48
CA MET A 183 -27.70 0.86 -12.81
C MET A 183 -26.31 1.53 -12.71
N SER A 184 -25.52 1.39 -13.78
CA SER A 184 -24.15 1.88 -14.07
C SER A 184 -23.03 1.65 -13.03
N SER A 185 -21.88 1.23 -13.53
CA SER A 185 -20.61 1.08 -12.82
C SER A 185 -20.17 2.40 -12.17
N ILE A 186 -19.43 2.34 -11.07
CA ILE A 186 -18.62 3.47 -10.63
C ILE A 186 -17.45 3.57 -11.59
N ASP A 187 -17.29 4.71 -12.28
CA ASP A 187 -16.26 4.85 -13.31
C ASP A 187 -14.86 5.04 -12.69
N SER A 188 -14.75 5.93 -11.70
CA SER A 188 -13.49 6.17 -11.00
C SER A 188 -13.69 6.77 -9.60
N ILE A 189 -12.68 6.58 -8.76
CA ILE A 189 -12.47 7.36 -7.54
C ILE A 189 -11.41 8.41 -7.82
N GLU A 190 -11.69 9.68 -7.55
CA GLU A 190 -10.74 10.77 -7.76
C GLU A 190 -10.37 11.44 -6.45
N ASN A 191 -9.17 12.01 -6.42
CA ASN A 191 -8.65 12.87 -5.37
C ASN A 191 -8.81 12.22 -3.98
N LEU A 192 -8.48 10.92 -3.87
CA LEU A 192 -8.44 10.25 -2.59
C LEU A 192 -7.29 10.85 -1.78
N LYS A 193 -7.66 11.49 -0.68
CA LYS A 193 -6.74 12.06 0.30
C LYS A 193 -7.03 11.42 1.64
N LEU A 194 -6.02 10.83 2.26
CA LEU A 194 -6.06 10.31 3.62
C LEU A 194 -5.00 11.05 4.43
N TYR A 195 -5.44 11.66 5.52
CA TYR A 195 -4.59 12.31 6.50
C TYR A 195 -4.70 11.57 7.82
N ILE A 196 -3.57 11.20 8.42
CA ILE A 196 -3.48 10.55 9.72
C ILE A 196 -2.69 11.46 10.65
N PHE A 197 -3.20 11.67 11.86
CA PHE A 197 -2.55 12.40 12.93
C PHE A 197 -2.83 11.72 14.27
N ASP A 198 -1.77 11.23 14.91
CA ASP A 198 -1.77 10.51 16.19
C ASP A 198 -2.87 9.44 16.26
N GLY A 199 -2.87 8.56 15.25
CA GLY A 199 -3.84 7.48 15.11
C GLY A 199 -5.26 7.92 14.74
N SER A 200 -5.56 9.20 14.64
CA SER A 200 -6.84 9.68 14.08
C SER A 200 -6.71 9.88 12.58
N PHE A 201 -7.73 9.53 11.80
CA PHE A 201 -7.70 9.74 10.36
C PHE A 201 -8.87 10.58 9.84
N GLN A 202 -8.60 11.28 8.74
CA GLN A 202 -9.58 11.93 7.89
C GLN A 202 -9.32 11.51 6.45
N MET A 203 -10.34 10.96 5.80
CA MET A 203 -10.25 10.55 4.40
C MET A 203 -11.34 11.22 3.58
N GLN A 204 -10.97 11.77 2.43
CA GLN A 204 -11.87 12.39 1.47
C GLN A 204 -11.57 11.86 0.08
N PHE A 205 -12.60 11.55 -0.70
CA PHE A 205 -12.47 11.22 -2.12
C PHE A 205 -13.73 11.62 -2.88
N LYS A 206 -13.60 11.77 -4.20
CA LYS A 206 -14.73 11.96 -5.10
C LYS A 206 -15.05 10.66 -5.80
N VAL A 207 -16.33 10.36 -5.93
CA VAL A 207 -16.83 9.24 -6.74
C VAL A 207 -17.52 9.84 -7.94
N LYS A 208 -17.05 9.46 -9.14
CA LYS A 208 -17.73 9.79 -10.40
C LYS A 208 -18.78 8.73 -10.71
N TYR A 209 -20.02 9.18 -10.77
CA TYR A 209 -21.19 8.43 -11.18
C TYR A 209 -22.11 9.41 -11.95
N LEU A 210 -23.45 9.29 -11.86
CA LEU A 210 -24.39 10.29 -12.39
C LEU A 210 -24.17 11.72 -11.86
N PHE A 211 -23.57 11.85 -10.67
CA PHE A 211 -23.15 13.12 -10.08
C PHE A 211 -21.81 12.95 -9.37
N ASN A 212 -21.03 14.03 -9.24
CA ASN A 212 -19.78 14.03 -8.50
C ASN A 212 -20.04 14.03 -6.98
N TRP A 213 -19.91 12.88 -6.32
CA TRP A 213 -20.13 12.77 -4.88
C TRP A 213 -18.82 12.88 -4.13
N THR A 214 -18.72 13.83 -3.20
CA THR A 214 -17.59 13.91 -2.28
C THR A 214 -17.89 13.12 -1.01
N VAL A 215 -17.23 11.98 -0.85
CA VAL A 215 -17.28 11.17 0.36
C VAL A 215 -16.26 11.72 1.35
N LYS A 216 -16.70 11.93 2.60
CA LYS A 216 -15.82 12.30 3.72
C LYS A 216 -15.98 11.28 4.83
N SER A 217 -14.87 10.80 5.36
CA SER A 217 -14.83 9.85 6.46
C SER A 217 -13.78 10.23 7.49
N ASN A 218 -13.99 9.79 8.73
CA ASN A 218 -13.05 9.93 9.82
C ASN A 218 -13.20 8.80 10.84
N GLY A 219 -12.16 8.64 11.64
CA GLY A 219 -12.09 7.60 12.64
C GLY A 219 -10.71 7.49 13.28
N THR A 220 -10.39 6.31 13.80
CA THR A 220 -9.07 6.03 14.36
C THR A 220 -8.47 4.76 13.78
N ILE A 221 -7.15 4.72 13.64
CA ILE A 221 -6.36 3.58 13.20
C ILE A 221 -5.36 3.24 14.31
N LYS A 222 -5.21 1.95 14.60
CA LYS A 222 -4.21 1.42 15.53
C LYS A 222 -3.48 0.27 14.87
N PHE A 223 -2.20 0.13 15.18
CA PHE A 223 -1.40 -1.02 14.81
C PHE A 223 -0.99 -1.76 16.09
N ASP A 224 -1.27 -3.05 16.12
CA ASP A 224 -0.83 -3.99 17.15
C ASP A 224 0.35 -4.78 16.57
N GLU A 225 1.56 -4.42 16.98
CA GLU A 225 2.80 -4.95 16.43
C GLU A 225 2.98 -6.44 16.71
N ASP A 226 2.56 -6.89 17.90
CA ASP A 226 2.65 -8.29 18.34
C ASP A 226 1.74 -9.19 17.51
N LYS A 227 0.55 -8.69 17.17
CA LYS A 227 -0.44 -9.43 16.37
C LYS A 227 -0.35 -9.18 14.87
N LYS A 228 0.53 -8.26 14.44
CA LYS A 228 0.60 -7.77 13.06
C LYS A 228 -0.78 -7.37 12.52
N LEU A 229 -1.53 -6.64 13.34
CA LEU A 229 -2.94 -6.35 13.12
C LEU A 229 -3.19 -4.84 13.03
N ILE A 230 -3.83 -4.39 11.95
CA ILE A 230 -4.34 -3.02 11.83
C ILE A 230 -5.82 -3.01 12.22
N SER A 231 -6.19 -2.13 13.14
CA SER A 231 -7.57 -1.91 13.58
C SER A 231 -8.03 -0.50 13.19
N ILE A 232 -9.08 -0.41 12.38
CA ILE A 232 -9.66 0.84 11.90
C ILE A 232 -11.06 0.98 12.48
N TYR A 233 -11.26 1.94 13.37
CA TYR A 233 -12.58 2.35 13.83
C TYR A 233 -13.14 3.43 12.90
N LEU A 234 -14.21 3.12 12.17
CA LEU A 234 -14.87 4.09 11.29
C LEU A 234 -15.93 4.86 12.09
N GLN A 235 -15.61 6.07 12.54
CA GLN A 235 -16.52 6.88 13.33
C GLN A 235 -17.66 7.44 12.46
N LYS A 236 -17.31 8.06 11.34
CA LYS A 236 -18.26 8.67 10.39
C LYS A 236 -17.79 8.44 8.96
N ALA A 237 -18.75 8.23 8.06
CA ALA A 237 -18.56 8.34 6.62
C ALA A 237 -19.85 8.91 6.02
N LYS A 238 -19.76 9.92 5.16
CA LYS A 238 -20.94 10.60 4.62
C LYS A 238 -20.70 11.23 3.25
N VAL A 239 -21.80 11.44 2.53
CA VAL A 239 -21.90 12.32 1.35
C VAL A 239 -22.95 13.38 1.69
N GLY A 240 -22.51 14.65 1.79
CA GLY A 240 -23.37 15.73 2.28
C GLY A 240 -23.89 15.46 3.70
N ILE A 241 -25.20 15.27 3.83
CA ILE A 241 -25.90 14.91 5.09
C ILE A 241 -26.18 13.40 5.22
N ILE A 242 -25.97 12.62 4.17
CA ILE A 242 -26.32 11.21 4.12
C ILE A 242 -25.17 10.38 4.68
N SER A 243 -25.44 9.60 5.72
CA SER A 243 -24.47 8.65 6.28
C SER A 243 -24.26 7.46 5.36
N LEU A 244 -23.00 7.13 5.07
CA LEU A 244 -22.57 5.96 4.30
C LEU A 244 -21.86 4.90 5.16
N LYS A 245 -21.68 5.15 6.47
CA LYS A 245 -20.90 4.27 7.35
C LYS A 245 -21.33 2.80 7.27
N GLY A 246 -22.62 2.53 7.46
CA GLY A 246 -23.16 1.16 7.43
C GLY A 246 -22.89 0.47 6.10
N LYS A 247 -23.22 1.14 4.99
CA LYS A 247 -23.02 0.62 3.63
C LYS A 247 -21.55 0.27 3.34
N ILE A 248 -20.61 1.11 3.76
CA ILE A 248 -19.17 0.83 3.57
C ILE A 248 -18.77 -0.41 4.37
N LEU A 249 -19.16 -0.50 5.64
CA LEU A 249 -18.81 -1.63 6.50
C LEU A 249 -19.43 -2.96 6.03
N ASP A 250 -20.69 -2.92 5.60
CA ASP A 250 -21.38 -4.08 5.07
C ASP A 250 -20.68 -4.61 3.84
N GLN A 251 -20.18 -3.73 2.96
CA GLN A 251 -19.52 -4.17 1.74
C GLN A 251 -18.11 -4.69 1.95
N ILE A 252 -17.36 -4.12 2.89
CA ILE A 252 -16.08 -4.72 3.29
C ILE A 252 -16.31 -6.13 3.86
N ARG A 253 -17.42 -6.33 4.60
CA ARG A 253 -17.81 -7.66 5.09
C ARG A 253 -18.22 -8.59 3.95
N ASP A 254 -19.07 -8.11 3.04
CA ASP A 254 -19.60 -8.88 1.90
C ASP A 254 -18.52 -9.23 0.87
N ALA A 255 -17.44 -8.44 0.78
CA ALA A 255 -16.29 -8.72 -0.06
C ALA A 255 -15.55 -10.00 0.38
N ASN A 256 -15.76 -10.46 1.63
CA ASN A 256 -15.21 -11.70 2.17
C ASN A 256 -13.70 -11.85 1.90
N LEU A 257 -12.94 -10.77 2.12
CA LEU A 257 -11.49 -10.77 1.98
C LEU A 257 -10.89 -11.56 3.16
N GLU A 258 -10.07 -12.57 2.87
CA GLU A 258 -9.55 -13.51 3.87
C GLU A 258 -8.84 -12.82 5.04
N SER A 259 -8.10 -11.74 4.75
CA SER A 259 -7.33 -10.96 5.73
C SER A 259 -8.11 -9.81 6.37
N VAL A 260 -9.39 -9.61 6.02
CA VAL A 260 -10.19 -8.48 6.51
C VAL A 260 -11.43 -8.95 7.24
N ARG A 261 -11.60 -8.48 8.47
CA ARG A 261 -12.75 -8.80 9.31
C ARG A 261 -13.45 -7.54 9.78
N VAL A 262 -14.79 -7.52 9.75
CA VAL A 262 -15.59 -6.36 10.17
C VAL A 262 -16.44 -6.72 11.38
N GLU A 263 -16.21 -6.05 12.53
CA GLU A 263 -17.02 -6.20 13.74
C GLU A 263 -17.59 -4.85 14.19
N GLY A 264 -18.91 -4.70 14.10
CA GLY A 264 -19.56 -3.42 14.43
C GLY A 264 -19.05 -2.29 13.53
N SER A 265 -18.39 -1.29 14.13
CA SER A 265 -17.74 -0.17 13.41
C SER A 265 -16.21 -0.33 13.29
N MET A 266 -15.68 -1.51 13.62
CA MET A 266 -14.27 -1.84 13.51
C MET A 266 -14.01 -2.65 12.24
N ILE A 267 -12.94 -2.31 11.53
CA ILE A 267 -12.35 -3.10 10.46
C ILE A 267 -10.99 -3.57 10.97
N TYR A 268 -10.73 -4.86 10.85
CA TYR A 268 -9.47 -5.50 11.23
C TYR A 268 -8.80 -6.01 9.96
N ILE A 269 -7.53 -5.68 9.78
CA ILE A 269 -6.71 -6.10 8.63
C ILE A 269 -5.50 -6.85 9.17
N GLN A 270 -5.37 -8.12 8.82
CA GLN A 270 -4.20 -8.94 9.11
C GLN A 270 -3.12 -8.65 8.07
N LEU A 271 -1.90 -8.33 8.52
CA LEU A 271 -0.75 -8.05 7.66
C LEU A 271 0.02 -9.32 7.28
#